data_AF-A0A1E9GBC3-F1
#
_entry.id   AF-A0A1E9GBC3-F1
#
_cell.length_a   1.000
_cell.length_b   1.000
_cell.length_c   1.000
_cell.angle_alpha   90.00
_cell.angle_beta   90.00
_cell.angle_gamma   90.00
#
_symmetry.space_group_name_H-M   'P 1'
#
loop_
_entity.id
_entity.type
_entity.pdbx_description
1 polymer ?
#
loop_
_entity_poly.entity_id
_entity_poly.type
_entity_poly.pdbx_seq_one_letter_code
_entity_poly.pdbx_strand_id
1 'polypeptide(L)'
;MVDLTKVEQRREEAIKKAVLSGDWAKVDNLLNQSYENSCRKDRSYGLCSLDSRSGDTGSLLDTIADYNDPLSFLIKKEEIAIINDAIERLLSDRDKKILFGVVFENKSFSHLAKEVRLTDKTVKRHYERIVEILRKELKNL
;
A
#
# COMPACT_ATOMS: atom_id res chain seq x y z
N MET A 1 16.25 -15.30 -16.15
CA MET A 1 17.48 -14.50 -16.35
C MET A 1 17.04 -13.05 -16.18
N VAL A 2 17.57 -12.33 -15.19
CA VAL A 2 17.20 -10.91 -15.01
C VAL A 2 17.96 -10.12 -16.07
N ASP A 3 17.24 -9.48 -16.98
CA ASP A 3 17.85 -8.60 -17.98
C ASP A 3 18.40 -7.36 -17.27
N LEU A 4 19.73 -7.28 -17.21
CA LEU A 4 20.44 -6.13 -16.66
C LEU A 4 20.21 -4.90 -17.54
N THR A 5 20.02 -3.75 -16.91
CA THR A 5 19.95 -2.47 -17.61
C THR A 5 21.29 -2.13 -18.28
N LYS A 6 21.27 -1.25 -19.30
CA LYS A 6 22.48 -0.81 -20.00
C LYS A 6 23.56 -0.24 -19.05
N VAL A 7 23.16 0.34 -17.92
CA VAL A 7 24.08 0.90 -16.92
C VAL A 7 24.73 -0.22 -16.10
N GLU A 8 23.95 -1.22 -15.68
CA GLU A 8 24.45 -2.38 -14.93
C GLU A 8 25.40 -3.24 -15.78
N GLN A 9 25.09 -3.43 -17.06
CA GLN A 9 25.97 -4.14 -18.00
C GLN A 9 27.36 -3.47 -18.12
N ARG A 10 27.40 -2.15 -18.29
CA ARG A 10 28.65 -1.38 -18.37
C ARG A 10 29.44 -1.44 -17.06
N ARG A 11 28.75 -1.41 -15.92
CA ARG A 11 29.36 -1.53 -14.60
C ARG A 11 30.01 -2.91 -14.43
N GLU A 12 29.31 -3.97 -14.81
CA GLU A 12 29.82 -5.35 -14.75
C GLU A 12 31.07 -5.54 -15.63
N GLU A 13 31.07 -4.97 -16.83
CA GLU A 13 32.25 -4.95 -17.70
C GLU A 13 33.42 -4.17 -17.08
N ALA A 14 33.14 -3.05 -16.41
CA ALA A 14 34.17 -2.24 -15.75
C ALA A 14 34.75 -2.96 -14.52
N ILE A 15 33.94 -3.70 -13.75
CA ILE A 15 34.38 -4.53 -12.63
C ILE A 15 35.33 -5.62 -13.14
N LYS A 16 34.93 -6.36 -14.19
CA LYS A 16 35.77 -7.41 -14.79
C LYS A 16 37.12 -6.87 -15.26
N LYS A 17 37.14 -5.69 -15.89
CA LYS A 17 38.39 -5.03 -16.31
C LYS A 17 39.27 -4.64 -15.11
N ALA A 18 38.66 -4.11 -14.04
CA ALA A 18 39.37 -3.69 -12.83
C ALA A 18 39.98 -4.89 -12.07
N VAL A 19 39.27 -6.03 -12.02
CA VAL A 19 39.80 -7.28 -11.47
C VAL A 19 41.01 -7.76 -12.27
N LEU A 20 40.93 -7.73 -13.61
CA LEU A 20 42.05 -8.13 -14.48
C LEU A 20 43.28 -7.23 -14.33
N SER A 21 43.09 -5.95 -14.03
CA SER A 21 44.18 -4.99 -13.78
C SER A 21 44.65 -4.96 -12.32
N GLY A 22 44.06 -5.75 -11.42
CA GLY A 22 44.37 -5.75 -9.99
C GLY A 22 43.96 -4.46 -9.24
N ASP A 23 43.09 -3.65 -9.81
CA ASP A 23 42.64 -2.36 -9.26
C ASP A 23 41.44 -2.56 -8.33
N TRP A 24 41.73 -3.03 -7.12
CA TRP A 24 40.70 -3.33 -6.12
C TRP A 24 39.95 -2.09 -5.62
N ALA A 25 40.58 -0.92 -5.60
CA ALA A 25 39.93 0.33 -5.22
C ALA A 25 38.80 0.68 -6.21
N LYS A 26 39.03 0.44 -7.50
CA LYS A 26 38.00 0.62 -8.53
C LYS A 26 36.89 -0.43 -8.46
N VAL A 27 37.22 -1.67 -8.10
CA VAL A 27 36.21 -2.72 -7.86
C VAL A 27 35.28 -2.30 -6.71
N ASP A 28 35.83 -1.88 -5.58
CA ASP A 28 35.05 -1.45 -4.41
C ASP A 28 34.11 -0.27 -4.75
N ASN A 29 34.64 0.76 -5.42
CA ASN A 29 33.83 1.90 -5.86
C ASN A 29 32.68 1.47 -6.78
N LEU A 30 32.94 0.62 -7.78
CA LEU A 30 31.90 0.16 -8.71
C LEU A 30 30.83 -0.68 -8.02
N LEU A 31 31.18 -1.45 -6.99
CA LEU A 31 30.21 -2.19 -6.18
C LEU A 31 29.34 -1.23 -5.34
N ASN A 32 29.93 -0.19 -4.76
CA ASN A 32 29.23 0.80 -3.93
C ASN A 32 28.42 1.83 -4.73
N GLN A 33 28.72 2.01 -6.03
CA GLN A 33 28.13 3.04 -6.88
C GLN A 33 26.59 3.07 -6.87
N SER A 34 25.92 1.90 -6.81
CA SER A 34 24.46 1.86 -6.78
C SER A 34 23.88 2.49 -5.52
N TYR A 35 24.51 2.20 -4.39
CA TYR A 35 24.13 2.69 -3.09
C TYR A 35 24.38 4.21 -2.99
N GLU A 36 25.57 4.66 -3.39
CA GLU A 36 25.91 6.09 -3.39
C GLU A 36 24.97 6.93 -4.26
N ASN A 37 24.58 6.40 -5.43
CA ASN A 37 23.61 7.04 -6.31
C ASN A 37 22.23 7.15 -5.66
N SER A 38 21.79 6.12 -4.91
CA SER A 38 20.57 6.17 -4.12
C SER A 38 20.65 7.27 -3.06
N CYS A 39 21.71 7.29 -2.25
CA CYS A 39 21.90 8.30 -1.21
C CYS A 39 21.98 9.72 -1.79
N ARG A 40 22.55 9.90 -2.99
CA ARG A 40 22.54 11.20 -3.69
C ARG A 40 21.14 11.62 -4.10
N LYS A 41 20.34 10.68 -4.60
CA LYS A 41 18.95 10.91 -4.98
C LYS A 41 18.10 11.27 -3.75
N ASP A 42 18.27 10.55 -2.64
CA ASP A 42 17.56 10.82 -1.39
C ASP A 42 17.86 12.24 -0.87
N ARG A 43 19.14 12.66 -0.90
CA ARG A 43 19.54 14.04 -0.57
C ARG A 43 18.89 15.08 -1.48
N SER A 44 18.70 14.79 -2.77
CA SER A 44 18.03 15.72 -3.70
C SER A 44 16.55 15.95 -3.36
N TYR A 45 15.93 14.99 -2.67
CA TYR A 45 14.58 15.11 -2.12
C TYR A 45 14.55 15.61 -0.68
N GLY A 46 15.70 15.99 -0.10
CA GLY A 46 15.80 16.42 1.29
C GLY A 46 15.60 15.29 2.32
N LEU A 47 15.72 14.03 1.90
CA LEU A 47 15.61 12.88 2.79
C LEU A 47 16.95 12.61 3.48
N CYS A 48 16.89 12.13 4.73
CA CYS A 48 18.05 11.71 5.51
C CYS A 48 17.81 10.32 6.13
N SER A 49 18.89 9.70 6.62
CA SER A 49 18.77 8.43 7.33
C SER A 49 17.94 8.60 8.61
N LEU A 50 17.16 7.58 8.97
CA LEU A 50 16.48 7.53 10.27
C LEU A 50 17.49 7.41 11.43
N ASP A 51 18.70 6.93 11.15
CA ASP A 51 19.82 6.93 12.11
C ASP A 51 20.51 8.31 12.21
N SER A 52 20.09 9.29 11.41
CA SER A 52 20.67 10.64 11.48
C SER A 52 20.37 11.28 12.84
N ARG A 53 21.34 11.99 13.38
CA ARG A 53 21.21 12.68 14.67
C ARG A 53 21.13 14.18 14.43
N SER A 54 20.21 14.84 15.13
CA SER A 54 20.19 16.29 15.23
C SER A 54 20.55 16.67 16.68
N GLY A 55 21.72 17.30 16.87
CA GLY A 55 22.22 17.69 18.20
C GLY A 55 22.48 16.51 19.15
N ASP A 56 22.23 16.73 20.45
CA ASP A 56 22.42 15.75 21.53
C ASP A 56 21.27 14.75 21.67
N THR A 57 20.25 14.83 20.82
CA THR A 57 19.14 13.88 20.80
C THR A 57 19.55 12.51 20.26
N GLY A 58 18.70 11.51 20.50
CA GLY A 58 18.81 10.18 19.89
C GLY A 58 18.75 10.22 18.35
N SER A 59 18.69 9.05 17.72
CA SER A 59 18.48 8.98 16.27
C SER A 59 17.14 9.64 15.89
N LEU A 60 17.00 10.09 14.64
CA LEU A 60 15.73 10.60 14.13
C LEU A 60 14.61 9.57 14.34
N LEU A 61 14.91 8.27 14.21
CA LEU A 61 13.98 7.19 14.49
C LEU A 61 13.39 7.26 15.90
N ASP A 62 14.22 7.56 16.90
CA ASP A 62 13.80 7.66 18.32
C ASP A 62 12.86 8.84 18.57
N THR A 63 12.84 9.82 17.66
CA THR A 63 11.95 10.98 17.73
C THR A 63 10.63 10.78 16.98
N ILE A 64 10.52 9.74 16.15
CA ILE A 64 9.29 9.43 15.42
C ILE A 64 8.35 8.72 16.39
N ALA A 65 7.32 9.43 16.85
CA ALA A 65 6.26 8.84 17.66
C ALA A 65 5.42 7.87 16.82
N ASP A 66 5.13 6.69 17.39
CA ASP A 66 4.10 5.82 16.83
C ASP A 66 2.72 6.43 17.13
N TYR A 67 2.02 6.86 16.08
CA TYR A 67 0.68 7.42 16.18
C TYR A 67 -0.42 6.34 16.22
N ASN A 68 -0.06 5.05 16.33
CA ASN A 68 -1.01 3.96 16.58
C ASN A 68 -1.52 3.99 18.02
N ASP A 69 -2.38 4.95 18.32
CA ASP A 69 -3.05 5.08 19.61
C ASP A 69 -3.96 3.86 19.88
N PRO A 70 -3.77 3.13 21.00
CA PRO A 70 -4.59 1.97 21.35
C PRO A 70 -6.08 2.27 21.42
N LEU A 71 -6.47 3.48 21.83
CA LEU A 71 -7.87 3.89 21.88
C LEU A 71 -8.44 4.01 20.47
N SER A 72 -7.71 4.63 19.54
CA SER A 72 -8.08 4.70 18.13
C SER A 72 -8.25 3.31 17.49
N PHE A 73 -7.41 2.34 17.87
CA PHE A 73 -7.58 0.95 17.42
C PHE A 73 -8.85 0.30 17.98
N LEU A 74 -9.14 0.53 19.27
CA LEU A 74 -10.34 0.03 19.92
C LEU A 74 -11.61 0.58 19.26
N ILE A 75 -11.65 1.90 19.02
CA ILE A 75 -12.78 2.58 18.35
C ILE A 75 -13.04 1.97 16.97
N LYS A 76 -11.99 1.83 16.14
CA LYS A 76 -12.12 1.20 14.82
C LYS A 76 -12.68 -0.23 14.89
N LYS A 77 -12.26 -0.99 15.90
CA LYS A 77 -12.74 -2.37 16.09
C LYS A 77 -14.24 -2.40 16.46
N GLU A 78 -14.68 -1.48 17.31
CA GLU A 78 -16.10 -1.33 17.67
C GLU A 78 -16.94 -0.86 16.49
N GLU A 79 -16.47 0.14 15.74
CA GLU A 79 -17.13 0.62 14.51
C GLU A 79 -17.32 -0.52 13.50
N ILE A 80 -16.28 -1.33 13.25
CA ILE A 80 -16.35 -2.50 12.37
C ILE A 80 -17.40 -3.50 12.86
N ALA A 81 -17.46 -3.76 14.17
CA ALA A 81 -18.44 -4.69 14.74
C ALA A 81 -19.87 -4.18 14.53
N ILE A 82 -20.12 -2.88 14.75
CA ILE A 82 -21.45 -2.27 14.56
C ILE A 82 -21.85 -2.29 13.07
N ILE A 83 -20.92 -1.97 12.17
CA ILE A 83 -21.17 -2.03 10.72
C ILE A 83 -21.49 -3.46 10.29
N ASN A 84 -20.74 -4.46 10.77
CA ASN A 84 -20.98 -5.86 10.44
C ASN A 84 -22.34 -6.34 10.94
N ASP A 85 -22.70 -6.01 12.19
CA ASP A 85 -24.03 -6.34 12.73
C ASP A 85 -25.16 -5.72 11.89
N ALA A 86 -25.03 -4.43 11.52
CA ALA A 86 -26.00 -3.77 10.67
C ALA A 86 -26.12 -4.44 9.29
N ILE A 87 -25.01 -4.80 8.66
CA ILE A 87 -24.99 -5.54 7.39
C ILE A 87 -25.68 -6.90 7.55
N GLU A 88 -25.37 -7.63 8.63
CA GLU A 88 -25.93 -8.97 8.87
C GLU A 88 -27.43 -8.95 9.06
N ARG A 89 -27.93 -7.98 9.84
CA ARG A 89 -29.36 -7.83 10.18
C ARG A 89 -30.19 -7.23 9.05
N LEU A 90 -29.66 -6.27 8.29
CA LEU A 90 -30.45 -5.49 7.33
C LEU A 90 -30.40 -6.02 5.90
N LEU A 91 -29.34 -6.72 5.52
CA LEU A 91 -29.11 -7.12 4.12
C LEU A 91 -29.37 -8.62 3.90
N SER A 92 -29.98 -8.94 2.77
CA SER A 92 -30.07 -10.32 2.30
C SER A 92 -28.70 -10.84 1.82
N ASP A 93 -28.52 -12.16 1.74
CA ASP A 93 -27.26 -12.74 1.23
C ASP A 93 -26.91 -12.26 -0.19
N ARG A 94 -27.94 -12.00 -1.01
CA ARG A 94 -27.76 -11.42 -2.34
C ARG A 94 -27.26 -9.97 -2.26
N ASP A 95 -27.86 -9.17 -1.39
CA ASP A 95 -27.46 -7.77 -1.21
C ASP A 95 -26.05 -7.67 -0.61
N LYS A 96 -25.70 -8.55 0.34
CA LYS A 96 -24.33 -8.70 0.86
C LYS A 96 -23.35 -9.01 -0.27
N LYS A 97 -23.69 -9.96 -1.15
CA LYS A 97 -22.86 -10.32 -2.30
C LYS A 97 -22.65 -9.13 -3.26
N ILE A 98 -23.69 -8.33 -3.50
CA ILE A 98 -23.59 -7.12 -4.33
C ILE A 98 -22.71 -6.07 -3.63
N LEU A 99 -22.94 -5.80 -2.34
CA LEU A 99 -22.16 -4.82 -1.57
C LEU A 99 -20.67 -5.17 -1.55
N PHE A 100 -20.32 -6.40 -1.18
CA PHE A 100 -18.94 -6.85 -1.09
C PHE A 100 -18.25 -6.91 -2.45
N GLY A 101 -18.96 -7.36 -3.48
CA GLY A 101 -18.44 -7.38 -4.84
C GLY A 101 -18.08 -5.98 -5.36
N VAL A 102 -18.85 -4.96 -5.01
CA VAL A 102 -18.54 -3.57 -5.40
C VAL A 102 -17.43 -2.99 -4.53
N VAL A 103 -17.52 -3.10 -3.20
CA VAL A 103 -16.66 -2.37 -2.25
C VAL A 103 -15.28 -3.01 -2.08
N PHE A 104 -15.21 -4.34 -1.95
CA PHE A 104 -13.94 -5.03 -1.68
C PHE A 104 -13.28 -5.58 -2.95
N GLU A 105 -14.09 -6.02 -3.92
CA GLU A 105 -13.59 -6.69 -5.12
C GLU A 105 -13.53 -5.75 -6.34
N ASN A 106 -14.02 -4.51 -6.24
CA ASN A 106 -14.10 -3.53 -7.33
C ASN A 106 -14.75 -4.09 -8.62
N LYS A 107 -15.70 -5.03 -8.48
CA LYS A 107 -16.39 -5.62 -9.64
C LYS A 107 -17.38 -4.62 -10.24
N SER A 108 -17.47 -4.64 -11.58
CA SER A 108 -18.49 -3.88 -12.28
C SER A 108 -19.89 -4.46 -12.03
N PHE A 109 -20.92 -3.61 -12.09
CA PHE A 109 -22.32 -4.05 -12.00
C PHE A 109 -22.68 -5.08 -13.08
N SER A 110 -22.08 -4.97 -14.27
CA SER A 110 -22.28 -5.92 -15.37
C SER A 110 -21.69 -7.31 -15.08
N HIS A 111 -20.60 -7.38 -14.32
CA HIS A 111 -20.04 -8.65 -13.86
C HIS A 111 -20.92 -9.27 -12.77
N LEU A 112 -21.30 -8.46 -11.77
CA LEU A 112 -22.16 -8.90 -10.67
C LEU A 112 -23.54 -9.35 -11.17
N ALA A 113 -24.11 -8.69 -12.17
CA ALA A 113 -25.35 -9.05 -12.83
C ALA A 113 -25.37 -10.53 -13.29
N LYS A 114 -24.26 -11.01 -13.86
CA LYS A 114 -24.12 -12.42 -14.25
C LYS A 114 -24.08 -13.35 -13.04
N GLU A 115 -23.39 -12.96 -11.98
CA GLU A 115 -23.26 -13.77 -10.76
C GLU A 115 -24.55 -13.89 -9.96
N VAL A 116 -25.30 -12.79 -9.83
CA VAL A 116 -26.57 -12.75 -9.08
C VAL A 116 -27.79 -13.04 -9.96
N ARG A 117 -27.59 -13.32 -11.25
CA ARG A 117 -28.63 -13.58 -12.26
C ARG A 117 -29.69 -12.47 -12.34
N LEU A 118 -29.23 -11.21 -12.32
CA LEU A 118 -30.05 -10.02 -12.47
C LEU A 118 -29.57 -9.19 -13.65
N THR A 119 -30.35 -8.18 -14.05
CA THR A 119 -29.87 -7.19 -15.02
C THR A 119 -28.95 -6.19 -14.34
N ASP A 120 -28.01 -5.63 -15.10
CA ASP A 120 -27.08 -4.58 -14.67
C ASP A 120 -27.80 -3.41 -13.97
N LYS A 121 -28.91 -2.93 -14.58
CA LYS A 121 -29.76 -1.88 -14.01
C LYS A 121 -30.36 -2.26 -12.66
N THR A 122 -30.79 -3.52 -12.52
CA THR A 122 -31.34 -4.02 -11.25
C THR A 122 -30.26 -4.10 -10.18
N VAL A 123 -29.08 -4.62 -10.49
CA VAL A 123 -27.95 -4.67 -9.54
C VAL A 123 -27.57 -3.28 -9.06
N LYS A 124 -27.50 -2.30 -9.97
CA LYS A 124 -27.23 -0.91 -9.60
C LYS A 124 -28.27 -0.35 -8.62
N ARG A 125 -29.56 -0.55 -8.88
CA ARG A 125 -30.64 -0.12 -7.96
C ARG A 125 -30.55 -0.80 -6.59
N HIS A 126 -30.22 -2.10 -6.56
CA HIS A 126 -29.98 -2.80 -5.30
C HIS A 126 -28.84 -2.15 -4.52
N TYR A 127 -27.71 -1.89 -5.18
CA TYR A 127 -26.56 -1.24 -4.56
C TYR A 127 -26.90 0.15 -4.00
N GLU A 128 -27.59 0.99 -4.79
CA GLU A 128 -28.03 2.33 -4.34
C GLU A 128 -28.94 2.24 -3.10
N ARG A 129 -29.91 1.31 -3.10
CA ARG A 129 -30.79 1.07 -1.96
C ARG A 129 -30.02 0.58 -0.73
N ILE A 130 -29.06 -0.33 -0.90
CA ILE A 130 -28.21 -0.83 0.20
C ILE A 130 -27.47 0.33 0.86
N VAL A 131 -26.84 1.19 0.06
CA VAL A 131 -26.11 2.36 0.55
C VAL A 131 -27.04 3.32 1.30
N GLU A 132 -28.25 3.56 0.80
CA GLU A 132 -29.23 4.40 1.52
C GLU A 132 -29.67 3.82 2.86
N ILE A 133 -29.90 2.50 2.93
CA ILE A 133 -30.28 1.81 4.17
C ILE A 133 -29.15 1.94 5.19
N LEU A 134 -27.92 1.58 4.80
CA LEU A 134 -26.76 1.65 5.69
C LEU A 134 -26.47 3.09 6.14
N ARG A 135 -26.59 4.09 5.26
CA ARG A 135 -26.44 5.50 5.64
C ARG A 135 -27.47 5.97 6.66
N LYS A 136 -28.71 5.46 6.60
CA LYS A 136 -29.74 5.80 7.57
C LYS A 136 -29.47 5.15 8.93
N GLU A 137 -29.07 3.88 8.92
CA GLU A 137 -28.81 3.13 10.16
C GLU A 137 -27.55 3.64 10.88
N LEU A 138 -26.48 3.88 10.13
CA LEU A 138 -25.16 4.22 10.65
C LEU A 138 -24.96 5.74 10.77
N LYS A 139 -26.02 6.55 10.73
CA LYS A 139 -25.93 8.02 10.65
C LYS A 139 -25.29 8.66 11.91
N ASN A 140 -25.37 7.99 13.05
CA ASN A 140 -24.93 8.50 14.35
C ASN A 140 -23.71 7.74 14.90
N LEU A 141 -23.07 6.91 14.07
CA LEU A 141 -21.69 6.48 14.26
C LEU A 141 -20.77 7.62 13.85
#